data_AF-A0A329SZX2-F1
#
_entry.id   AF-A0A329SZX2-F1
#
_cell.length_a   1.000
_cell.length_b   1.000
_cell.length_c   1.000
_cell.angle_alpha   90.00
_cell.angle_beta   90.00
_cell.angle_gamma   90.00
#
_symmetry.space_group_name_H-M   'P 1'
#
loop_
_entity.id
_entity.type
_entity.pdbx_description
1 polymer ?
#
loop_
_entity_poly.entity_id
_entity_poly.type
_entity_poly.pdbx_seq_one_letter_code
_entity_poly.pdbx_strand_id
1 'polypeptide(L)'
;MEGLLLLLTIAALLDLEIHQMDVKTAFLNGFLEEEIYMAQPEGFQIPGKERLVCKRPKSLYGLKHAPRVWYQTLCVFLASLGFHKLIKDACGFRRTVDGGTCYIAV
;
A
#
# COMPACT_ATOMS: atom_id res chain seq x y z
N MET A 1 0.68 -7.51 15.54
CA MET A 1 -0.58 -7.74 16.29
C MET A 1 -0.75 -6.74 17.43
N GLU A 2 0.31 -6.36 18.15
CA GLU A 2 0.21 -5.39 19.26
C GLU A 2 -0.27 -3.99 18.83
N GLY A 3 0.18 -3.49 17.67
CA GLY A 3 -0.19 -2.17 17.15
C GLY A 3 -1.69 -1.96 16.89
N LEU A 4 -2.34 -2.94 16.26
CA LEU A 4 -3.78 -2.88 16.00
C LEU A 4 -4.57 -2.93 17.32
N LEU A 5 -4.20 -3.82 18.24
CA LEU A 5 -4.86 -3.91 19.53
C LEU A 5 -4.71 -2.62 20.33
N LEU A 6 -3.53 -2.00 20.29
CA LEU A 6 -3.29 -0.70 20.91
C LEU A 6 -4.21 0.38 20.33
N LEU A 7 -4.35 0.46 19.00
CA LEU A 7 -5.22 1.44 18.36
C LEU A 7 -6.71 1.19 18.66
N LEU A 8 -7.15 -0.07 18.66
CA LEU A 8 -8.51 -0.43 19.07
C LEU A 8 -8.76 -0.08 20.55
N THR A 9 -7.76 -0.26 21.42
CA THR A 9 -7.85 0.10 22.84
C THR A 9 -7.95 1.62 23.02
N ILE A 10 -7.14 2.39 22.29
CA ILE A 10 -7.20 3.86 22.27
C ILE A 10 -8.58 4.32 21.78
N ALA A 11 -9.09 3.73 20.70
CA ALA A 11 -10.41 4.07 20.17
C ALA A 11 -11.52 3.80 21.20
N ALA A 12 -11.49 2.65 21.89
CA ALA A 12 -12.45 2.34 22.95
C ALA A 12 -12.33 3.28 24.17
N LEU A 13 -11.11 3.67 24.55
CA LEU A 13 -10.88 4.56 25.70
C LEU A 13 -11.28 6.01 25.42
N LEU A 14 -11.16 6.46 24.17
CA LEU A 14 -11.40 7.84 23.75
C LEU A 14 -12.74 8.00 22.99
N ASP A 15 -13.56 6.95 22.94
CA ASP A 15 -14.85 6.91 22.23
C ASP A 15 -14.74 7.36 20.76
N LEU A 16 -13.72 6.83 20.06
CA LEU A 16 -13.46 7.16 18.66
C LEU A 16 -14.21 6.22 17.71
N GLU A 17 -14.70 6.77 16.59
CA GLU A 17 -15.27 5.98 15.51
C GLU A 17 -14.18 5.24 14.72
N ILE A 18 -14.42 3.96 14.43
CA ILE A 18 -13.50 3.10 13.67
C ILE A 18 -14.10 2.83 12.30
N HIS A 19 -13.29 3.06 11.27
CA HIS A 19 -13.62 2.69 9.89
C HIS A 19 -12.60 1.68 9.35
N GLN A 20 -13.11 0.65 8.67
CA GLN A 20 -12.29 -0.31 7.94
C GLN A 20 -12.36 0.00 6.44
N MET A 21 -11.21 -0.04 5.77
CA MET A 21 -11.11 0.14 4.33
C MET A 21 -10.33 -1.02 3.72
N ASP A 22 -10.84 -1.56 2.62
CA ASP A 22 -10.13 -2.51 1.77
C ASP A 22 -9.81 -1.87 0.43
N VAL A 23 -8.55 -1.95 0.01
CA VAL A 23 -8.07 -1.32 -1.22
C VAL A 23 -8.11 -2.31 -2.37
N LYS A 24 -9.04 -2.08 -3.30
CA LYS A 24 -9.15 -2.87 -4.52
C LYS A 24 -7.83 -2.83 -5.29
N THR A 25 -7.32 -3.99 -5.65
CA THR A 25 -6.10 -4.14 -6.47
C THR A 25 -4.85 -3.45 -5.90
N ALA A 26 -4.71 -3.42 -4.57
CA ALA A 26 -3.60 -2.75 -3.86
C ALA A 26 -2.21 -2.97 -4.50
N PHE A 27 -1.83 -4.22 -4.76
CA PHE A 27 -0.51 -4.52 -5.35
C PHE A 27 -0.34 -3.96 -6.76
N LEU A 28 -1.41 -3.88 -7.55
CA LEU A 28 -1.35 -3.28 -8.88
C LEU A 28 -1.16 -1.76 -8.86
N ASN A 29 -1.31 -1.11 -7.71
CA ASN A 29 -1.06 0.31 -7.55
C ASN A 29 0.37 0.64 -7.10
N GLY A 30 1.13 -0.37 -6.66
CA GLY A 30 2.52 -0.19 -6.26
C GLY A 30 3.44 0.07 -7.46
N PHE A 31 4.29 1.09 -7.38
CA PHE A 31 5.29 1.38 -8.42
C PHE A 31 6.58 0.61 -8.17
N LEU A 32 7.05 -0.12 -9.18
CA LEU A 32 8.31 -0.84 -9.09
C LEU A 32 9.48 0.11 -9.37
N GLU A 33 10.44 0.13 -8.46
CA GLU A 33 11.76 0.73 -8.72
C GLU A 33 12.58 -0.14 -9.68
N GLU A 34 12.36 -1.46 -9.63
CA GLU A 34 13.02 -2.45 -10.47
C GLU A 34 12.33 -2.59 -11.83
N GLU A 35 13.12 -2.80 -12.89
CA GLU A 35 12.55 -3.16 -14.20
C GLU A 35 12.26 -4.65 -14.26
N ILE A 36 10.97 -5.00 -14.28
CA ILE A 36 10.54 -6.37 -14.56
C ILE A 36 10.08 -6.52 -16.01
N TYR A 37 10.49 -7.63 -16.59
CA TYR A 37 10.09 -8.08 -17.92
C TYR A 37 9.35 -9.41 -17.77
N MET A 38 8.27 -9.57 -18.50
CA MET A 38 7.51 -10.82 -18.55
C MET A 38 7.28 -11.25 -20.00
N ALA A 39 7.15 -12.55 -20.20
CA ALA A 39 6.71 -13.09 -21.48
C ALA A 39 5.35 -12.49 -21.86
N GLN A 40 5.12 -12.35 -23.16
CA GLN A 40 3.82 -11.90 -23.66
C GLN A 40 2.75 -12.93 -23.27
N PRO A 41 1.62 -12.49 -22.68
CA PRO A 41 0.53 -13.39 -22.36
C PRO A 41 -0.06 -13.99 -23.64
N GLU A 42 -0.68 -15.16 -23.48
CA GLU A 42 -1.39 -15.82 -24.58
C GLU A 42 -2.45 -14.89 -25.18
N GLY A 43 -2.51 -14.83 -26.51
CA GLY A 43 -3.40 -13.92 -27.24
C GLY A 43 -2.90 -12.48 -27.41
N PHE A 44 -1.77 -12.09 -26.81
CA PHE A 44 -1.16 -10.76 -27.01
C PHE A 44 -0.08 -10.73 -28.09
N GLN A 45 0.45 -11.90 -28.46
CA GLN A 45 1.54 -12.04 -29.43
C GLN A 45 1.07 -11.64 -30.84
N ILE A 46 1.83 -10.75 -31.48
CA ILE A 46 1.58 -10.29 -32.86
C ILE A 46 2.59 -11.00 -33.78
N PRO A 47 2.16 -11.47 -34.98
CA PRO A 47 3.09 -12.05 -35.96
C PRO A 47 4.30 -11.15 -36.22
N GLY A 48 5.51 -11.71 -36.12
CA GLY A 48 6.78 -11.00 -36.25
C GLY A 48 7.26 -10.26 -34.99
N LYS A 49 6.52 -10.32 -33.88
CA LYS A 49 6.85 -9.71 -32.58
C LYS A 49 6.82 -10.72 -31.43
N GLU A 50 6.86 -12.01 -31.73
CA GLU A 50 6.72 -13.10 -30.75
C GLU A 50 7.83 -13.07 -29.70
N ARG A 51 9.02 -12.56 -30.06
CA ARG A 51 10.18 -12.44 -29.16
C ARG A 51 10.16 -11.21 -28.27
N LEU A 52 9.18 -10.31 -28.41
CA LEU A 52 9.06 -9.17 -27.52
C LEU A 52 8.65 -9.60 -26.11
N VAL A 53 8.97 -8.76 -25.15
CA VAL A 53 8.62 -8.93 -23.74
C VAL A 53 7.83 -7.71 -23.26
N CYS A 54 6.94 -7.91 -22.29
CA CYS A 54 6.21 -6.82 -21.67
C CYS A 54 7.04 -6.26 -20.52
N LYS A 55 7.35 -4.96 -20.58
CA LYS A 55 7.90 -4.21 -19.44
C LYS A 55 6.74 -3.68 -18.60
N ARG A 56 6.79 -3.90 -17.28
CA ARG A 56 5.71 -3.45 -16.39
C ARG A 56 6.24 -2.54 -15.27
N PRO A 57 5.78 -1.29 -15.20
CA PRO A 57 6.22 -0.36 -14.16
C PRO A 57 5.50 -0.53 -12.82
N LYS A 58 4.48 -1.40 -12.75
CA LYS A 58 3.66 -1.63 -11.55
C LYS A 58 3.80 -3.05 -11.03
N SER A 59 3.67 -3.20 -9.72
CA SER A 59 3.70 -4.50 -9.05
C SER A 59 2.55 -5.39 -9.54
N LEU A 60 2.81 -6.69 -9.54
CA LEU A 60 1.89 -7.74 -9.92
C LEU A 60 1.66 -8.69 -8.74
N TYR A 61 0.50 -9.32 -8.73
CA TYR A 61 0.25 -10.46 -7.86
C TYR A 61 1.29 -11.57 -8.10
N GLY A 62 1.74 -12.21 -7.03
CA GLY A 62 2.76 -13.26 -7.09
C GLY A 62 4.20 -12.75 -7.05
N LEU A 63 4.46 -11.44 -7.19
CA LEU A 63 5.79 -10.90 -6.91
C LEU A 63 6.05 -10.93 -5.40
N LYS A 64 7.17 -11.53 -4.99
CA LYS A 64 7.59 -11.62 -3.58
C LYS A 64 7.65 -10.25 -2.88
N HIS A 65 7.98 -9.19 -3.61
CA HIS A 65 8.09 -7.83 -3.08
C HIS A 65 6.80 -7.00 -3.23
N ALA A 66 5.73 -7.53 -3.84
CA ALA A 66 4.48 -6.78 -4.05
C ALA A 66 3.90 -6.14 -2.78
N PRO A 67 3.84 -6.83 -1.62
CA PRO A 67 3.33 -6.22 -0.39
C PRO A 67 4.19 -5.05 0.08
N ARG A 68 5.52 -5.15 -0.05
CA ARG A 68 6.46 -4.09 0.33
C ARG A 68 6.30 -2.85 -0.54
N VAL A 69 6.20 -3.05 -1.86
CA VAL A 69 6.05 -1.98 -2.83
C VAL A 69 4.74 -1.22 -2.61
N TRP A 70 3.66 -1.96 -2.33
CA TRP A 70 2.38 -1.34 -1.95
C TRP A 70 2.50 -0.54 -0.66
N TYR A 71 3.10 -1.11 0.40
CA TYR A 71 3.29 -0.40 1.67
C TYR A 71 4.11 0.89 1.49
N GLN A 72 5.17 0.88 0.70
CA GLN A 72 5.95 2.08 0.38
C GLN A 72 5.11 3.13 -0.35
N THR A 73 4.33 2.71 -1.35
CA THR A 73 3.42 3.59 -2.10
C THR A 73 2.40 4.24 -1.17
N LEU A 74 1.80 3.45 -0.27
CA LEU A 74 0.85 3.94 0.72
C LEU A 74 1.51 4.91 1.72
N CYS A 75 2.74 4.63 2.16
CA CYS A 75 3.47 5.54 3.06
C CYS A 75 3.66 6.92 2.44
N VAL A 76 4.07 6.98 1.17
CA VAL A 76 4.27 8.24 0.44
C VAL A 76 2.94 8.97 0.28
N PHE A 77 1.87 8.26 -0.04
CA PHE A 77 0.53 8.84 -0.15
C PHE A 77 0.00 9.38 1.17
N LEU A 78 0.14 8.64 2.27
CA LEU A 78 -0.28 9.11 3.59
C LEU A 78 0.54 10.32 4.04
N ALA A 79 1.85 10.33 3.77
CA ALA A 79 2.71 11.47 4.04
C ALA A 79 2.29 12.72 3.26
N SER A 80 1.91 12.59 1.98
CA SER A 80 1.40 13.73 1.19
C SER A 80 0.05 14.26 1.69
N LEU A 81 -0.74 13.42 2.37
CA LEU A 81 -1.93 13.82 3.09
C LEU A 81 -1.64 14.39 4.50
N GLY A 82 -0.37 14.56 4.89
CA GLY A 82 0.03 15.12 6.18
C GLY A 82 -0.01 14.14 7.35
N PHE A 83 -0.04 12.83 7.09
CA PHE A 83 0.13 11.82 8.13
C PHE A 83 1.60 11.58 8.45
N HIS A 84 1.89 11.31 9.71
CA HIS A 84 3.22 10.97 10.21
C HIS A 84 3.22 9.54 10.77
N LYS A 85 4.29 8.79 10.52
CA LYS A 85 4.48 7.46 11.11
C LYS A 85 4.63 7.55 12.63
N LEU A 86 4.07 6.58 13.34
CA LEU A 86 4.29 6.44 14.78
C LEU A 86 5.70 5.94 15.06
N ILE A 87 6.36 6.49 16.09
CA ILE A 87 7.77 6.21 16.40
C ILE A 87 7.99 4.74 16.76
N LYS A 88 7.03 4.11 17.42
CA LYS A 88 7.13 2.75 17.97
C LYS A 88 6.39 1.70 17.15
N ASP A 89 5.69 2.09 16.08
CA ASP A 89 4.90 1.17 15.27
C ASP A 89 5.12 1.45 13.78
N ALA A 90 5.66 0.46 13.07
CA ALA A 90 5.90 0.55 11.64
C ALA A 90 4.60 0.67 10.83
N CYS A 91 3.47 0.21 11.36
CA CYS A 91 2.19 0.14 10.66
C CYS A 91 1.22 1.30 11.00
N GLY A 92 1.58 2.13 11.98
CA GLY A 92 0.72 3.18 12.50
C GLY A 92 1.04 4.57 11.97
N PHE A 93 0.01 5.34 11.66
CA PHE A 93 0.09 6.73 11.23
C PHE A 93 -0.85 7.62 12.05
N ARG A 94 -0.45 8.88 12.25
CA ARG A 94 -1.24 9.89 12.94
C ARG A 94 -1.26 11.19 12.13
N ARG A 95 -2.42 11.85 12.12
CA ARG A 95 -2.56 13.24 11.69
C ARG A 95 -3.45 13.99 12.67
N THR A 96 -3.11 15.24 12.97
CA THR A 96 -3.95 16.13 13.79
C THR A 96 -4.38 17.31 12.93
N VAL A 97 -5.69 17.60 12.88
CA VAL A 97 -6.30 18.70 12.13
C VAL A 97 -7.33 19.37 13.03
N ASP A 98 -7.23 20.68 13.23
CA ASP A 98 -8.19 21.52 13.98
C ASP A 98 -8.56 20.96 15.38
N GLY A 99 -7.58 20.38 16.07
CA GLY A 99 -7.76 19.77 17.41
C GLY A 99 -8.25 18.31 17.38
N GLY A 100 -8.76 17.81 16.26
CA GLY A 100 -9.08 16.40 16.05
C GLY A 100 -7.84 15.59 15.67
N THR A 101 -7.73 14.36 16.18
CA THR A 101 -6.63 13.44 15.81
C THR A 101 -7.18 12.20 15.13
N CYS A 102 -6.64 11.90 13.94
CA CYS A 102 -6.94 10.70 13.18
C CYS A 102 -5.76 9.73 13.26
N TYR A 103 -6.07 8.46 13.48
CA TYR A 103 -5.11 7.36 13.48
C TYR A 103 -5.42 6.39 12.34
N ILE A 104 -4.38 5.90 11.66
CA ILE A 104 -4.50 4.87 10.62
C ILE A 104 -3.56 3.72 10.99
N ALA A 105 -4.07 2.50 10.91
CA ALA A 105 -3.29 1.26 10.96
C ALA A 105 -3.35 0.59 9.59
N VAL A 106 -2.23 0.00 9.16
CA VAL A 106 -2.12 -0.75 7.89
C VAL A 106 -1.58 -2.15 8.13
#